data_AF-A0A3S1RMD3-F1
#
_entry.id   AF-A0A3S1RMD3-F1
#
_cell.length_a   1.000
_cell.length_b   1.000
_cell.length_c   1.000
_cell.angle_alpha   90.00
_cell.angle_beta   90.00
_cell.angle_gamma   90.00
#
_symmetry.space_group_name_H-M   'P 1'
#
loop_
_entity.id
_entity.type
_entity.pdbx_description
1 polymer ?
#
loop_
_entity_poly.entity_id
_entity_poly.type
_entity_poly.pdbx_seq_one_letter_code
_entity_poly.pdbx_strand_id
1 'polypeptide(L)'
;VDIEPTQIGRVFAPDLGVVSDAGAALKMLLDVATEWKTSGRLRDWSGWAKECQARKKTMKRKTHFDQVPLKPQRVYEEMNKAFGRDVTYVTTIGLSQIAGAQFLHVYKPRNWINCGQAGPLGWTLPAALGVRAADPDRTIVALSGDYDFQFMIEE
;
A
#
# COMPACT_ATOMS: atom_id res chain seq x y z
N VAL A 1 12.63 14.77 0.20
CA VAL A 1 13.43 14.20 1.30
C VAL A 1 13.69 12.76 0.91
N ASP A 2 14.95 12.42 0.69
CA ASP A 2 15.37 11.05 0.39
C ASP A 2 16.63 10.75 1.19
N ILE A 3 16.82 9.51 1.63
CA ILE A 3 18.03 9.13 2.37
C ILE A 3 19.23 8.96 1.42
N GLU A 4 18.97 8.66 0.16
CA GLU A 4 19.97 8.37 -0.86
C GLU A 4 20.16 9.60 -1.78
N PRO A 5 21.31 10.30 -1.70
CA PRO A 5 21.56 11.52 -2.47
C PRO A 5 21.31 11.35 -3.97
N THR A 6 21.65 10.19 -4.52
CA THR A 6 21.54 9.92 -5.96
C THR A 6 20.10 9.72 -6.45
N GLN A 7 19.11 9.60 -5.56
CA GLN A 7 17.70 9.60 -5.96
C GLN A 7 17.14 11.01 -6.18
N ILE A 8 17.71 12.03 -5.53
CA ILE A 8 17.27 13.41 -5.67
C ILE A 8 17.69 13.95 -7.04
N GLY A 9 16.72 14.30 -7.89
CA GLY A 9 17.01 14.75 -9.26
C GLY A 9 17.09 13.62 -10.29
N ARG A 10 16.98 12.35 -9.88
CA ARG A 10 17.16 11.21 -10.78
C ARG A 10 16.10 11.12 -11.88
N VAL A 11 14.84 11.37 -11.54
CA VAL A 11 13.69 11.30 -12.48
C VAL A 11 13.21 12.69 -12.87
N PHE A 12 13.20 13.63 -11.92
CA PHE A 12 12.86 15.03 -12.12
C PHE A 12 13.63 15.89 -11.12
N ALA A 13 13.93 17.14 -11.48
CA ALA A 13 14.60 18.09 -10.60
C ALA A 13 13.60 18.72 -9.60
N PRO A 14 13.76 18.55 -8.28
CA PRO A 14 12.90 19.19 -7.29
C PRO A 14 13.35 20.62 -6.99
N ASP A 15 12.42 21.51 -6.62
CA ASP A 15 12.75 22.86 -6.14
C ASP A 15 13.60 22.84 -4.86
N LEU A 16 13.41 21.81 -4.01
CA LEU A 16 14.17 21.58 -2.80
C LEU A 16 14.53 20.10 -2.64
N GLY A 17 15.83 19.82 -2.55
CA GLY A 17 16.38 18.51 -2.20
C GLY A 17 16.89 18.49 -0.76
N VAL A 18 16.48 17.50 0.03
CA VAL A 18 16.99 17.28 1.39
C VAL A 18 17.40 15.82 1.51
N VAL A 19 18.68 15.58 1.79
CA VAL A 19 19.23 14.26 2.08
C VAL A 19 19.05 13.97 3.56
N SER A 20 18.20 13.00 3.91
CA SER A 20 17.94 12.64 5.31
C SER A 20 17.18 11.32 5.42
N ASP A 21 17.35 10.62 6.55
CA ASP A 21 16.39 9.62 6.98
C ASP A 21 14.99 10.25 7.16
N ALA A 22 13.95 9.54 6.72
CA ALA A 22 12.58 10.06 6.75
C ALA A 22 12.07 10.29 8.19
N GLY A 23 12.45 9.45 9.14
CA GLY A 23 12.06 9.60 10.55
C GLY A 23 12.70 10.82 11.20
N ALA A 24 14.01 11.01 10.99
CA ALA A 24 14.75 12.18 11.45
C ALA A 24 14.18 13.48 10.86
N ALA A 25 13.91 13.51 9.56
CA ALA A 25 13.30 14.66 8.90
C ALA A 25 11.89 14.95 9.43
N LEU A 26 11.04 13.93 9.58
CA LEU A 26 9.67 14.09 10.08
C LEU A 26 9.64 14.65 11.51
N LYS A 27 10.59 14.26 12.37
CA LYS A 27 10.69 14.82 13.73
C LYS A 27 10.90 16.33 13.70
N MET A 28 11.88 16.81 12.94
CA MET A 28 12.14 18.25 12.81
C MET A 28 10.96 19.01 12.18
N LEU A 29 10.35 18.43 11.14
CA LEU A 29 9.17 19.02 10.50
C LEU A 29 7.99 19.13 11.48
N LEU A 30 7.80 18.13 12.35
CA LEU A 30 6.75 18.13 13.35
C LEU A 30 6.99 19.19 14.45
N ASP A 31 8.24 19.35 14.90
CA ASP A 31 8.61 20.36 15.89
C ASP A 31 8.26 21.77 15.36
N VAL A 32 8.73 22.10 14.16
CA VAL A 32 8.44 23.39 13.50
C VAL A 32 6.93 23.58 13.22
N ALA A 33 6.24 22.54 12.75
CA ALA A 33 4.80 22.62 12.51
C ALA A 33 4.01 22.86 13.80
N THR A 34 4.47 22.31 14.93
CA THR A 34 3.85 22.51 16.25
C THR A 34 4.06 23.93 16.74
N GLU A 35 5.26 24.49 16.59
CA GLU A 35 5.54 25.91 16.89
C GLU A 35 4.67 26.85 16.03
N TRP A 36 4.53 26.55 14.73
CA TRP A 36 3.68 27.33 13.83
C TRP A 36 2.21 27.24 14.19
N LYS A 37 1.74 26.08 14.65
CA LYS A 37 0.38 25.92 15.15
C LYS A 37 0.13 26.79 16.38
N THR A 38 1.04 26.73 17.35
CA THR A 38 0.94 27.51 18.60
C THR A 38 1.00 29.02 18.35
N SER A 39 1.81 29.46 17.38
CA SER A 39 1.93 30.87 17.00
C SER A 39 0.88 31.36 15.99
N GLY A 40 -0.10 30.52 15.61
CA GLY A 40 -1.14 30.90 14.64
C GLY A 40 -0.64 31.09 13.21
N ARG A 41 0.57 30.63 12.88
CA ARG A 41 1.18 30.71 11.55
C ARG A 41 0.84 29.53 10.64
N LEU A 42 0.32 28.44 11.20
CA LEU A 42 -0.01 27.25 10.42
C LEU A 42 -1.23 27.53 9.53
N ARG A 43 -1.04 27.43 8.21
CA ARG A 43 -2.10 27.63 7.23
C ARG A 43 -3.22 26.61 7.39
N ASP A 44 -4.47 27.07 7.28
CA ASP A 44 -5.63 26.17 7.20
C ASP A 44 -5.75 25.56 5.79
N TRP A 45 -5.84 24.23 5.75
CA TRP A 45 -6.02 23.43 4.54
C TRP A 45 -7.36 22.67 4.54
N SER A 46 -8.28 23.01 5.45
CA SER A 46 -9.56 22.32 5.62
C SER A 46 -10.43 22.30 4.35
N GLY A 47 -10.43 23.39 3.57
CA GLY A 47 -11.12 23.45 2.28
C GLY A 47 -10.59 22.43 1.28
N TRP A 48 -9.26 22.41 1.08
CA TRP A 48 -8.60 21.43 0.22
C TRP A 48 -8.83 19.99 0.69
N ALA A 49 -8.72 19.75 2.00
CA ALA A 49 -8.97 18.42 2.58
C ALA A 49 -10.40 17.92 2.29
N LYS A 50 -11.41 18.81 2.36
CA LYS A 50 -12.80 18.49 2.00
C LYS A 50 -12.94 18.11 0.53
N GLU A 51 -12.28 18.81 -0.39
CA GLU A 51 -12.29 18.46 -1.81
C GLU A 51 -11.67 17.08 -2.07
N CYS A 52 -10.53 16.77 -1.44
CA CYS A 52 -9.90 15.45 -1.54
C CYS A 52 -10.84 14.35 -1.01
N GLN A 53 -11.51 14.57 0.12
CA GLN A 53 -12.48 13.64 0.69
C GLN A 53 -13.69 13.44 -0.24
N ALA A 54 -14.18 14.50 -0.87
CA ALA A 54 -15.26 14.42 -1.84
C ALA A 54 -14.88 13.54 -3.03
N ARG A 55 -13.71 13.76 -3.64
CA ARG A 55 -13.18 12.92 -4.74
C ARG A 55 -13.02 11.46 -4.30
N LYS A 56 -12.46 11.23 -3.10
CA LYS A 56 -12.31 9.89 -2.53
C LYS A 56 -13.66 9.17 -2.36
N LYS A 57 -14.76 9.90 -2.11
CA LYS A 57 -16.10 9.34 -1.96
C LYS A 57 -16.77 9.03 -3.30
N THR A 58 -16.60 9.87 -4.32
CA THR A 58 -17.36 9.79 -5.57
C THR A 58 -16.65 9.03 -6.70
N MET A 59 -15.32 9.10 -6.79
CA MET A 59 -14.54 8.46 -7.86
C MET A 59 -14.25 6.98 -7.53
N LYS A 60 -15.31 6.18 -7.38
CA LYS A 60 -15.23 4.75 -7.04
C LYS A 60 -15.27 3.87 -8.28
N ARG A 61 -14.68 2.67 -8.14
CA ARG A 61 -14.83 1.56 -9.10
C ARG A 61 -15.83 0.56 -8.52
N LYS A 62 -16.71 0.02 -9.35
CA LYS A 62 -17.69 -1.00 -8.93
C LYS A 62 -16.97 -2.30 -8.54
N THR A 63 -17.38 -2.88 -7.42
CA THR A 63 -16.88 -4.18 -6.92
C THR A 63 -17.98 -5.22 -6.76
N HIS A 64 -19.21 -4.76 -6.49
CA HIS A 64 -20.35 -5.66 -6.28
C HIS A 64 -20.90 -6.16 -7.62
N PHE A 65 -20.63 -7.42 -7.92
CA PHE A 65 -20.99 -8.12 -9.15
C PHE A 65 -21.55 -9.50 -8.79
N ASP A 66 -22.70 -9.88 -9.35
CA ASP A 66 -23.37 -11.18 -9.11
C ASP A 66 -23.26 -12.13 -10.31
N GLN A 67 -22.47 -11.76 -11.32
CA GLN A 67 -22.27 -12.57 -12.51
C GLN A 67 -21.56 -13.90 -12.21
N VAL A 68 -21.93 -14.92 -13.00
CA VAL A 68 -21.25 -16.22 -13.06
C VAL A 68 -20.79 -16.44 -14.52
N PRO A 69 -19.49 -16.66 -14.79
CA PRO A 69 -18.38 -16.77 -13.83
C PRO A 69 -18.06 -15.44 -13.11
N LEU A 70 -17.48 -15.56 -11.92
CA LEU A 70 -17.24 -14.45 -10.99
C LEU A 70 -16.33 -13.38 -11.61
N LYS A 71 -16.72 -12.11 -11.48
CA LYS A 71 -15.82 -10.98 -11.78
C LYS A 71 -14.81 -10.80 -10.65
N PRO A 72 -13.50 -10.66 -10.94
CA PRO A 72 -12.45 -10.65 -9.91
C PRO A 72 -12.61 -9.51 -8.90
N GLN A 73 -13.21 -8.38 -9.28
CA GLN A 73 -13.47 -7.26 -8.37
C GLN A 73 -14.33 -7.66 -7.16
N ARG A 74 -15.24 -8.64 -7.35
CA ARG A 74 -16.08 -9.17 -6.27
C ARG A 74 -15.26 -9.91 -5.22
N VAL A 75 -14.19 -10.59 -5.61
CA VAL A 75 -13.29 -11.30 -4.68
C VAL A 75 -12.72 -10.34 -3.65
N TYR A 76 -12.16 -9.20 -4.09
CA TYR A 76 -11.54 -8.23 -3.17
C TYR A 76 -12.57 -7.51 -2.27
N GLU A 77 -13.81 -7.33 -2.74
CA GLU A 77 -14.89 -6.84 -1.89
C GLU A 77 -15.17 -7.80 -0.73
N GLU A 78 -15.30 -9.10 -1.02
CA GLU A 78 -15.55 -10.10 0.01
C GLU A 78 -14.35 -10.28 0.94
N MET A 79 -13.12 -10.18 0.43
CA MET A 79 -11.91 -10.18 1.28
C MET A 79 -11.91 -9.03 2.30
N ASN A 80 -12.27 -7.82 1.89
CA ASN A 80 -12.37 -6.68 2.81
C ASN A 80 -13.47 -6.86 3.89
N LYS A 81 -14.50 -7.68 3.63
CA LYS A 81 -15.54 -8.01 4.61
C LYS A 81 -15.11 -9.15 5.53
N ALA A 82 -14.40 -10.14 4.98
CA ALA A 82 -14.01 -11.36 5.67
C ALA A 82 -12.85 -11.15 6.64
N PHE A 83 -11.90 -10.27 6.29
CA PHE A 83 -10.69 -10.08 7.07
C PHE A 83 -10.69 -8.79 7.88
N GLY A 84 -10.23 -8.88 9.13
CA GLY A 84 -10.10 -7.73 10.03
C GLY A 84 -8.99 -6.77 9.61
N ARG A 85 -8.89 -5.63 10.29
CA ARG A 85 -7.94 -4.54 9.97
C ARG A 85 -6.46 -4.93 10.09
N ASP A 86 -6.17 -6.02 10.78
CA ASP A 86 -4.82 -6.53 11.03
C ASP A 86 -4.33 -7.54 9.98
N VAL A 87 -5.14 -7.84 8.96
CA VAL A 87 -4.75 -8.70 7.84
C VAL A 87 -3.48 -8.18 7.15
N THR A 88 -2.60 -9.11 6.81
CA THR A 88 -1.41 -8.89 6.00
C THR A 88 -1.61 -9.55 4.64
N TYR A 89 -1.58 -8.75 3.58
CA TYR A 89 -1.62 -9.25 2.21
C TYR A 89 -0.22 -9.46 1.65
N VAL A 90 -0.01 -10.60 1.00
CA VAL A 90 1.24 -10.96 0.31
C VAL A 90 0.95 -11.20 -1.15
N THR A 91 1.74 -10.60 -2.05
CA THR A 91 1.50 -10.68 -3.50
C THR A 91 2.73 -10.35 -4.33
N THR A 92 2.73 -10.77 -5.59
CA THR A 92 3.77 -10.46 -6.58
C THR A 92 3.31 -9.44 -7.65
N ILE A 93 2.58 -9.89 -8.67
CA ILE A 93 2.35 -9.14 -9.91
C ILE A 93 1.12 -9.68 -10.64
N GLY A 94 0.68 -8.96 -11.67
CA GLY A 94 -0.39 -9.38 -12.58
C GLY A 94 -1.72 -8.70 -12.28
N LEU A 95 -2.77 -9.06 -13.03
CA LEU A 95 -4.11 -8.49 -12.82
C LEU A 95 -4.67 -8.79 -11.42
N SER A 96 -4.25 -9.91 -10.83
CA SER A 96 -4.53 -10.25 -9.43
C SER A 96 -3.98 -9.18 -8.49
N GLN A 97 -2.68 -8.87 -8.58
CA GLN A 97 -2.01 -7.86 -7.75
C GLN A 97 -2.49 -6.44 -8.05
N ILE A 98 -2.65 -6.08 -9.32
CA ILE A 98 -3.09 -4.74 -9.74
C ILE A 98 -4.51 -4.46 -9.23
N ALA A 99 -5.43 -5.42 -9.34
CA ALA A 99 -6.77 -5.27 -8.81
C ALA A 99 -6.76 -5.32 -7.27
N GLY A 100 -6.01 -6.25 -6.67
CA GLY A 100 -5.82 -6.33 -5.22
C GLY A 100 -5.36 -5.00 -4.62
N ALA A 101 -4.33 -4.37 -5.20
CA ALA A 101 -3.80 -3.07 -4.74
C ALA A 101 -4.81 -1.91 -4.88
N GLN A 102 -5.74 -1.99 -5.84
CA GLN A 102 -6.75 -0.96 -6.05
C GLN A 102 -7.99 -1.12 -5.17
N PHE A 103 -8.30 -2.35 -4.75
CA PHE A 103 -9.56 -2.68 -4.07
C PHE A 103 -9.39 -3.09 -2.60
N LEU A 104 -8.29 -3.72 -2.22
CA LEU A 104 -8.03 -4.10 -0.83
C LEU A 104 -7.68 -2.88 0.03
N HIS A 105 -7.92 -2.99 1.33
CA HIS A 105 -7.58 -1.97 2.30
C HIS A 105 -6.57 -2.49 3.32
N VAL A 106 -5.55 -1.67 3.57
CA VAL A 106 -4.47 -1.96 4.51
C VAL A 106 -4.38 -0.82 5.52
N TYR A 107 -4.24 -1.16 6.80
CA TYR A 107 -4.36 -0.20 7.90
C TYR A 107 -3.10 -0.05 8.75
N LYS A 108 -2.04 -0.82 8.45
CA LYS A 108 -0.75 -0.79 9.17
C LYS A 108 0.43 -0.89 8.19
N PRO A 109 1.60 -0.31 8.51
CA PRO A 109 2.82 -0.57 7.75
C PRO A 109 3.16 -2.06 7.81
N ARG A 110 3.81 -2.59 6.76
CA ARG A 110 4.19 -4.02 6.64
C ARG A 110 3.02 -5.01 6.60
N ASN A 111 1.79 -4.54 6.36
CA ASN A 111 0.62 -5.38 6.06
C ASN A 111 0.32 -5.49 4.56
N TRP A 112 1.17 -4.89 3.72
CA TRP A 112 1.21 -5.09 2.26
C TRP A 112 2.63 -5.48 1.90
N ILE A 113 2.85 -6.77 1.67
CA ILE A 113 4.15 -7.34 1.35
C ILE A 113 4.17 -7.67 -0.14
N ASN A 114 4.97 -6.90 -0.90
CA ASN A 114 4.96 -6.93 -2.35
C ASN A 114 6.35 -6.60 -2.94
N CYS A 115 6.77 -7.33 -3.97
CA CYS A 115 8.05 -7.16 -4.67
C CYS A 115 7.94 -6.18 -5.87
N GLY A 116 7.36 -5.00 -5.62
CA GLY A 116 6.82 -4.11 -6.67
C GLY A 116 7.81 -3.52 -7.70
N GLN A 117 9.13 -3.56 -7.46
CA GLN A 117 10.12 -3.08 -8.43
C GLN A 117 10.46 -4.13 -9.50
N ALA A 118 10.51 -5.42 -9.12
CA ALA A 118 10.94 -6.50 -9.99
C ALA A 118 9.77 -7.39 -10.43
N GLY A 119 8.90 -7.76 -9.49
CA GLY A 119 7.73 -8.62 -9.73
C GLY A 119 8.03 -10.00 -10.34
N PRO A 120 8.96 -10.81 -9.80
CA PRO A 120 9.23 -12.16 -10.31
C PRO A 120 8.08 -13.12 -9.98
N LEU A 121 7.49 -13.76 -11.00
CA LEU A 121 6.46 -14.79 -10.83
C LEU A 121 6.96 -15.93 -9.93
N GLY A 122 6.06 -16.46 -9.09
CA GLY A 122 6.39 -17.51 -8.10
C GLY A 122 6.74 -16.97 -6.73
N TRP A 123 6.86 -15.65 -6.55
CA TRP A 123 7.31 -15.07 -5.28
C TRP A 123 6.25 -15.11 -4.17
N THR A 124 4.96 -15.13 -4.51
CA THR A 124 3.86 -14.98 -3.54
C THR A 124 3.88 -16.06 -2.46
N LEU A 125 4.03 -17.34 -2.83
CA LEU A 125 3.98 -18.47 -1.91
C LEU A 125 5.17 -18.50 -0.94
N PRO A 126 6.44 -18.56 -1.39
CA PRO A 126 7.59 -18.54 -0.48
C PRO A 126 7.66 -17.26 0.35
N ALA A 127 7.24 -16.10 -0.18
CA ALA A 127 7.16 -14.87 0.62
C ALA A 127 6.12 -14.97 1.74
N ALA A 128 4.96 -15.59 1.49
CA ALA A 128 3.95 -15.79 2.52
C ALA A 128 4.43 -16.74 3.63
N LEU A 129 5.15 -17.80 3.26
CA LEU A 129 5.83 -18.69 4.22
C LEU A 129 6.86 -17.92 5.06
N GLY A 130 7.66 -17.05 4.44
CA GLY A 130 8.61 -16.18 5.15
C GLY A 130 7.93 -15.24 6.15
N VAL A 131 6.79 -14.65 5.79
CA VAL A 131 6.00 -13.82 6.73
C VAL A 131 5.46 -14.66 7.89
N ARG A 132 4.98 -15.88 7.64
CA ARG A 132 4.53 -16.80 8.70
C ARG A 132 5.66 -17.20 9.63
N ALA A 133 6.85 -17.48 9.09
CA ALA A 133 8.02 -17.83 9.90
C ALA A 133 8.48 -16.65 10.77
N ALA A 134 8.37 -15.42 10.27
CA ALA A 134 8.73 -14.21 11.02
C ALA A 134 7.71 -13.85 12.12
N ASP A 135 6.44 -14.19 11.93
CA ASP A 135 5.35 -13.88 12.85
C ASP A 135 4.28 -15.01 12.83
N PRO A 136 4.43 -16.02 13.73
CA PRO A 136 3.58 -17.21 13.74
C PRO A 136 2.09 -16.96 13.99
N ASP A 137 1.73 -15.81 14.56
CA ASP A 137 0.34 -15.48 14.92
C ASP A 137 -0.33 -14.52 13.92
N ARG A 138 0.42 -14.04 12.92
CA ARG A 138 -0.09 -13.08 11.95
C ARG A 138 -1.24 -13.65 11.12
N THR A 139 -2.27 -12.83 10.91
CA THR A 139 -3.30 -13.13 9.90
C THR A 139 -2.74 -12.79 8.51
N ILE A 140 -2.46 -13.82 7.70
CA ILE A 140 -1.80 -13.68 6.39
C ILE A 140 -2.74 -14.18 5.30
N VAL A 141 -2.89 -13.40 4.24
CA VAL A 141 -3.66 -13.77 3.05
C VAL A 141 -2.79 -13.51 1.82
N ALA A 142 -2.39 -14.58 1.15
CA ALA A 142 -1.66 -14.50 -0.11
C ALA A 142 -2.64 -14.31 -1.28
N LEU A 143 -2.31 -13.44 -2.23
CA LEU A 143 -3.08 -13.26 -3.46
C LEU A 143 -2.19 -13.61 -4.66
N SER A 144 -2.64 -14.56 -5.46
CA SER A 144 -1.90 -15.04 -6.62
C SER A 144 -2.84 -15.24 -7.80
N GLY A 145 -2.32 -14.96 -9.00
CA GLY A 145 -2.95 -15.47 -10.22
C GLY A 145 -2.53 -16.92 -10.41
N ASP A 146 -3.26 -17.68 -11.20
CA ASP A 146 -2.92 -19.07 -11.54
C ASP A 146 -1.48 -19.23 -12.03
N TYR A 147 -1.01 -18.34 -12.91
CA TYR A 147 0.35 -18.42 -13.45
C TYR A 147 1.43 -18.05 -12.41
N ASP A 148 1.17 -17.09 -11.51
CA ASP A 148 2.09 -16.79 -10.40
C ASP A 148 2.15 -17.95 -9.40
N PHE A 149 1.00 -18.60 -9.16
CA PHE A 149 0.90 -19.71 -8.22
C PHE A 149 1.62 -20.97 -8.71
N GLN A 150 1.56 -21.26 -10.01
CA GLN A 150 2.16 -22.43 -10.61
C GLN A 150 3.69 -22.43 -10.62
N PHE A 151 4.34 -21.27 -10.53
CA PHE A 151 5.80 -21.15 -10.68
C PHE A 151 6.60 -21.88 -9.60
N MET A 152 6.11 -21.85 -8.36
CA MET A 152 6.76 -22.40 -7.18
C MET A 152 5.71 -23.15 -6.33
N ILE A 153 4.86 -23.94 -6.97
CA ILE A 153 3.72 -24.60 -6.31
C ILE A 153 4.15 -25.73 -5.34
N GLU A 154 5.40 -26.17 -5.46
CA GLU A 154 6.02 -27.23 -4.66
C GLU A 154 6.50 -26.79 -3.28
N GLU A 155 6.56 -25.48 -3.02
CA GLU A 155 6.91 -24.89 -1.72
C GLU A 155 5.90 -25.25 -0.62
#